data_AF-A0A2N1M677-F1
#
_entry.id   AF-A0A2N1M677-F1
#
_cell.length_a   1.000
_cell.length_b   1.000
_cell.length_c   1.000
_cell.angle_alpha   90.00
_cell.angle_beta   90.00
_cell.angle_gamma   90.00
#
_symmetry.space_group_name_H-M   'P 1'
#
loop_
_entity.id
_entity.type
_entity.pdbx_description
1 polymer ?
#
loop_
_entity_poly.entity_id
_entity_poly.type
_entity_poly.pdbx_seq_one_letter_code
_entity_poly.pdbx_strand_id
1 'polypeptide(L)'
;LYEVLRKPSHTEAEILKFEENAKNWIKTFCQPTIGQMNFATAILELYKKDDVTPYMHMLTMHVPYFMHRLKEKGLSLRLFSTSSVERKNHDQVRLFFGGTTSMGGGKKKLPVVYDILVFENCQIFYLINNIPNEITCRNINIYNGENTI
;
A
#
# COMPACT_ATOMS: atom_id res chain seq x y z
N LEU A 1 -4.45 -14.26 -7.10
CA LEU A 1 -3.81 -14.25 -5.75
C LEU A 1 -3.96 -12.89 -5.07
N TYR A 2 -3.49 -11.79 -5.67
CA TYR A 2 -3.54 -10.45 -5.07
C TYR A 2 -4.94 -9.98 -4.61
N GLU A 3 -5.97 -10.09 -5.47
CA GLU A 3 -7.33 -9.64 -5.14
C GLU A 3 -7.90 -10.34 -3.90
N VAL A 4 -7.51 -11.59 -3.64
CA VAL A 4 -7.94 -12.32 -2.45
C VAL A 4 -7.42 -11.58 -1.21
N LEU A 5 -6.16 -11.16 -1.17
CA LEU A 5 -5.54 -10.51 0.00
C LEU A 5 -6.20 -9.18 0.39
N ARG A 6 -6.87 -8.51 -0.55
CA ARG A 6 -7.55 -7.22 -0.33
C ARG A 6 -8.99 -7.34 0.16
N LYS A 7 -9.55 -8.55 0.23
CA LYS A 7 -10.91 -8.73 0.73
C LYS A 7 -11.02 -8.36 2.21
N PRO A 8 -12.15 -7.78 2.64
CA PRO A 8 -12.39 -7.46 4.05
C PRO A 8 -12.45 -8.71 4.94
N SER A 9 -12.86 -9.84 4.37
CA SER A 9 -13.00 -11.13 5.04
C SER A 9 -12.79 -12.28 4.04
N HIS A 10 -12.53 -13.47 4.56
CA HIS A 10 -12.21 -14.67 3.78
C HIS A 10 -12.97 -15.88 4.32
N THR A 11 -13.54 -16.67 3.41
CA THR A 11 -14.11 -17.99 3.73
C THR A 11 -13.01 -19.06 3.77
N GLU A 12 -13.30 -20.22 4.39
CA GLU A 12 -12.31 -21.31 4.45
C GLU A 12 -11.93 -21.80 3.05
N ALA A 13 -12.93 -21.98 2.19
CA ALA A 13 -12.73 -22.43 0.81
C ALA A 13 -11.87 -21.45 0.00
N GLU A 14 -11.99 -20.14 0.24
CA GLU A 14 -11.14 -19.14 -0.41
C GLU A 14 -9.69 -19.21 0.05
N ILE A 15 -9.44 -19.48 1.34
CA ILE A 15 -8.09 -19.62 1.88
C ILE A 15 -7.44 -20.88 1.32
N LEU A 16 -8.13 -22.02 1.32
CA LEU A 16 -7.65 -23.27 0.76
C LEU A 16 -7.34 -23.14 -0.75
N LYS A 17 -8.25 -22.51 -1.49
CA LYS A 17 -8.04 -22.23 -2.92
C LYS A 17 -6.86 -21.28 -3.13
N PHE A 18 -6.66 -20.30 -2.26
CA PHE A 18 -5.50 -19.41 -2.33
C PHE A 18 -4.19 -20.19 -2.12
N GLU A 19 -4.14 -21.04 -1.09
CA GLU A 19 -2.98 -21.87 -0.77
C GLU A 19 -2.61 -22.81 -1.92
N GLU A 20 -3.60 -23.50 -2.50
CA GLU A 20 -3.39 -24.37 -3.66
C GLU A 20 -2.84 -23.60 -4.86
N ASN A 21 -3.44 -22.44 -5.18
CA ASN A 21 -2.99 -21.61 -6.28
C ASN A 21 -1.57 -21.05 -6.06
N ALA A 22 -1.24 -20.66 -4.82
CA ALA A 22 0.09 -20.16 -4.49
C ALA A 22 1.16 -21.27 -4.63
N LYS A 23 0.85 -22.49 -4.15
CA LYS A 23 1.72 -23.66 -4.31
C LYS A 23 1.88 -24.08 -5.77
N ASN A 24 0.81 -24.02 -6.56
CA ASN A 24 0.88 -24.33 -7.99
C ASN A 24 1.71 -23.28 -8.74
N TRP A 25 1.56 -21.99 -8.39
CA TRP A 25 2.36 -20.93 -8.97
C TRP A 25 3.87 -21.11 -8.74
N ILE A 26 4.31 -21.44 -7.51
CA ILE A 26 5.74 -21.67 -7.25
C ILE A 26 6.27 -22.94 -7.92
N LYS A 27 5.44 -23.98 -8.08
CA LYS A 27 5.79 -25.18 -8.86
C LYS A 27 6.02 -24.85 -10.32
N THR A 28 5.16 -24.05 -10.94
CA THR A 28 5.32 -23.58 -12.31
C THR A 28 6.54 -22.67 -12.44
N PHE A 29 6.81 -21.82 -11.45
CA PHE A 29 8.00 -20.98 -11.42
C PHE A 29 9.30 -21.80 -11.44
N CYS A 30 9.37 -22.87 -10.64
CA CYS A 30 10.55 -23.75 -10.54
C CYS A 30 10.49 -24.94 -11.52
N GLN A 31 9.72 -24.85 -12.60
CA GLN A 31 9.52 -25.99 -13.49
C GLN A 31 10.82 -26.30 -14.26
N PRO A 32 11.38 -27.51 -14.13
CA PRO A 32 12.60 -27.89 -14.84
C PRO A 32 12.33 -27.98 -16.35
N THR A 33 13.41 -27.93 -17.13
CA THR A 33 13.31 -28.05 -18.58
C THR A 33 12.65 -29.39 -18.94
N ILE A 34 11.55 -29.36 -19.68
CA ILE A 34 10.88 -30.57 -20.18
C ILE A 34 11.19 -30.70 -21.67
N GLY A 35 11.92 -31.75 -22.04
CA GLY A 35 12.29 -32.05 -23.42
C GLY A 35 13.80 -32.01 -23.66
N GLN A 36 14.21 -32.44 -24.86
CA GLN A 36 15.60 -32.47 -25.29
C GLN A 36 15.94 -31.11 -25.95
N MET A 37 17.11 -30.53 -25.62
CA MET A 37 17.56 -29.28 -26.26
C MET A 37 17.53 -29.43 -27.79
N ASN A 38 17.04 -28.40 -28.48
CA ASN A 38 16.89 -28.30 -29.95
C ASN A 38 15.64 -28.95 -30.58
N PHE A 39 14.65 -29.38 -29.77
CA PHE A 39 13.32 -29.73 -30.28
C PHE A 39 12.33 -28.59 -30.06
N ALA A 40 11.42 -28.36 -31.01
CA ALA A 40 10.39 -27.32 -30.95
C ALA A 40 9.42 -27.46 -29.76
N THR A 41 9.39 -28.63 -29.11
CA THR A 41 8.55 -28.95 -27.95
C THR A 41 9.25 -28.75 -26.60
N ALA A 42 10.51 -28.30 -26.58
CA ALA A 42 11.25 -28.11 -25.33
C ALA A 42 10.72 -26.89 -24.55
N ILE A 43 10.26 -27.13 -23.32
CA ILE A 43 9.93 -26.07 -22.36
C ILE A 43 11.22 -25.75 -21.60
N LEU A 44 11.76 -24.54 -21.80
CA LEU A 44 12.99 -24.11 -21.16
C LEU A 44 12.77 -23.75 -19.68
N GLU A 45 13.64 -24.23 -18.80
CA GLU A 45 13.72 -23.80 -17.40
C GLU A 45 14.11 -22.32 -17.34
N LEU A 46 13.23 -21.51 -16.78
CA LEU A 46 13.47 -20.08 -16.60
C LEU A 46 14.12 -19.77 -15.24
N TYR A 47 13.72 -20.50 -14.18
CA TYR A 47 14.14 -20.23 -12.81
C TYR A 47 14.35 -21.52 -12.02
N LYS A 48 15.40 -21.53 -11.21
CA LYS A 48 15.78 -22.63 -10.32
C LYS A 48 15.09 -22.46 -8.96
N LYS A 49 15.13 -23.53 -8.16
CA LYS A 49 14.68 -23.48 -6.76
C LYS A 49 15.47 -22.45 -5.92
N ASP A 50 16.73 -22.21 -6.25
CA ASP A 50 17.57 -21.23 -5.57
C ASP A 50 17.18 -19.78 -5.90
N ASP A 51 16.43 -19.57 -6.98
CA ASP A 51 15.92 -18.24 -7.38
C ASP A 51 14.64 -17.85 -6.64
N VAL A 52 14.14 -18.71 -5.74
CA VAL A 52 12.96 -18.43 -4.92
C VAL A 52 13.29 -17.35 -3.90
N THR A 53 12.71 -16.17 -4.12
CA THR A 53 12.90 -15.03 -3.21
C THR A 53 12.19 -15.23 -1.87
N PRO A 54 12.64 -14.55 -0.80
CA PRO A 54 11.93 -14.55 0.49
C PRO A 54 10.45 -14.14 0.38
N TYR A 55 10.11 -13.23 -0.53
CA TYR A 55 8.71 -12.82 -0.74
C TYR A 55 7.86 -13.94 -1.34
N MET A 56 8.42 -14.77 -2.22
CA MET A 56 7.73 -15.95 -2.76
C MET A 56 7.48 -16.99 -1.68
N HIS A 57 8.48 -17.24 -0.82
CA HIS A 57 8.34 -18.11 0.33
C HIS A 57 7.25 -17.60 1.29
N MET A 58 7.28 -16.31 1.64
CA MET A 58 6.25 -15.66 2.45
C MET A 58 4.86 -15.82 1.85
N LEU A 59 4.70 -15.56 0.55
CA LEU A 59 3.41 -15.64 -0.14
C LEU A 59 2.81 -17.06 -0.15
N THR A 60 3.66 -18.08 -0.29
CA THR A 60 3.20 -19.47 -0.47
C THR A 60 3.03 -20.23 0.84
N MET A 61 3.86 -19.94 1.85
CA MET A 61 3.87 -20.68 3.11
C MET A 61 3.23 -19.89 4.26
N HIS A 62 3.57 -18.61 4.41
CA HIS A 62 3.20 -17.84 5.59
C HIS A 62 1.89 -17.08 5.42
N VAL A 63 1.61 -16.54 4.23
CA VAL A 63 0.37 -15.80 3.97
C VAL A 63 -0.88 -16.69 4.19
N PRO A 64 -0.98 -17.92 3.66
CA PRO A 64 -2.12 -18.80 3.94
C PRO A 64 -2.24 -19.12 5.44
N TYR A 65 -1.11 -19.42 6.10
CA TYR A 65 -1.07 -19.65 7.54
C TYR A 65 -1.64 -18.47 8.32
N PHE A 66 -1.23 -17.24 8.00
CA PHE A 66 -1.77 -16.04 8.63
C PHE A 66 -3.25 -15.82 8.32
N MET A 67 -3.72 -16.14 7.11
CA MET A 67 -5.14 -16.03 6.77
C MET A 67 -6.00 -16.91 7.68
N HIS A 68 -5.61 -18.16 7.94
CA HIS A 68 -6.32 -19.02 8.88
C HIS A 68 -6.33 -18.43 10.29
N ARG A 69 -5.16 -18.01 10.80
CA ARG A 69 -5.01 -17.46 12.16
C ARG A 69 -5.76 -16.14 12.37
N LEU A 70 -5.85 -15.31 11.33
CA LEU A 70 -6.60 -14.05 11.38
C LEU A 70 -8.09 -14.30 11.30
N LYS A 71 -8.53 -15.27 10.47
CA LYS A 71 -9.93 -15.66 10.37
C LYS A 71 -10.47 -16.17 11.71
N GLU A 72 -9.70 -16.97 12.46
CA GLU A 72 -10.04 -17.40 13.83
C GLU A 72 -10.38 -16.21 14.76
N LYS A 73 -9.76 -15.05 14.52
CA LYS A 73 -9.94 -13.82 15.29
C LYS A 73 -10.96 -12.85 14.68
N GLY A 74 -11.62 -13.22 13.57
CA GLY A 74 -12.50 -12.32 12.82
C GLY A 74 -11.77 -11.16 12.15
N LEU A 75 -10.46 -11.30 11.91
CA LEU A 75 -9.61 -10.29 11.28
C LEU A 75 -9.24 -10.72 9.85
N SER A 76 -8.74 -9.75 9.07
CA SER A 76 -8.22 -10.01 7.72
C SER A 76 -6.85 -9.37 7.52
N LEU A 77 -6.08 -9.93 6.58
CA LEU A 77 -4.75 -9.42 6.21
C LEU A 77 -4.78 -7.95 5.76
N ARG A 78 -5.91 -7.49 5.20
CA ARG A 78 -6.09 -6.11 4.74
C ARG A 78 -5.82 -5.07 5.84
N LEU A 79 -6.12 -5.39 7.10
CA LEU A 79 -5.93 -4.49 8.24
C LEU A 79 -4.45 -4.19 8.51
N PHE A 80 -3.56 -5.08 8.09
CA PHE A 80 -2.11 -4.96 8.28
C PHE A 80 -1.41 -4.37 7.04
N SER A 81 -2.17 -3.84 6.08
CA SER A 81 -1.62 -3.15 4.90
C SER A 81 -1.01 -1.80 5.29
N THR A 82 0.15 -1.48 4.71
CA THR A 82 0.84 -0.18 4.85
C THR A 82 0.31 0.89 3.90
N SER A 83 -0.64 0.55 3.01
CA SER A 83 -1.16 1.47 1.99
C SER A 83 -1.71 2.79 2.53
N SER A 84 -2.27 2.79 3.75
CA SER A 84 -2.78 4.02 4.38
C SER A 84 -1.66 5.00 4.75
N VAL A 85 -0.50 4.47 5.18
CA VAL A 85 0.68 5.28 5.51
C VAL A 85 1.29 5.87 4.25
N GLU A 86 1.42 5.06 3.20
CA GLU A 86 1.89 5.51 1.88
C GLU A 86 1.01 6.62 1.31
N ARG A 87 -0.32 6.48 1.42
CA ARG A 87 -1.28 7.50 1.01
C ARG A 87 -1.13 8.78 1.84
N LYS A 88 -1.04 8.68 3.17
CA LYS A 88 -0.84 9.85 4.03
C LYS A 88 0.46 10.58 3.66
N ASN A 89 1.55 9.84 3.43
CA ASN A 89 2.82 10.41 3.02
C ASN A 89 2.72 11.10 1.66
N HIS A 90 2.08 10.46 0.67
CA HIS A 90 1.85 11.06 -0.65
C HIS A 90 1.05 12.36 -0.56
N ASP A 91 -0.04 12.35 0.21
CA ASP A 91 -0.90 13.52 0.39
C ASP A 91 -0.15 14.66 1.11
N GLN A 92 0.68 14.36 2.12
CA GLN A 92 1.53 15.35 2.79
C GLN A 92 2.57 15.97 1.84
N VAL A 93 3.29 15.15 1.07
CA VAL A 93 4.24 15.65 0.07
C VAL A 93 3.53 16.55 -0.95
N ARG A 94 2.37 16.12 -1.45
CA ARG A 94 1.58 16.87 -2.41
C ARG A 94 1.08 18.22 -1.84
N LEU A 95 0.57 18.24 -0.62
CA LEU A 95 -0.02 19.44 0.01
C LEU A 95 1.04 20.48 0.40
N PHE A 96 2.13 20.04 1.02
CA PHE A 96 3.10 20.95 1.64
C PHE A 96 4.31 21.25 0.76
N PHE A 97 4.66 20.33 -0.16
CA PHE A 97 5.85 20.42 -0.99
C PHE A 97 5.55 20.48 -2.50
N GLY A 98 4.32 20.17 -2.92
CA GLY A 98 3.93 20.15 -4.34
C GLY A 98 4.04 21.50 -5.06
N GLY A 99 4.03 22.63 -4.32
CA GLY A 99 4.22 23.98 -4.88
C GLY A 99 5.68 24.44 -5.00
N THR A 100 6.66 23.63 -4.55
CA THR A 100 8.08 24.01 -4.55
C THR A 100 8.83 23.67 -5.83
N THR A 101 8.21 22.92 -6.76
CA THR A 101 8.83 22.44 -8.00
C THR A 101 8.62 23.34 -9.23
N SER A 102 7.86 24.43 -9.13
CA SER A 102 7.76 25.43 -10.19
C SER A 102 8.43 26.75 -9.76
N MET A 103 9.71 26.91 -10.10
CA MET A 103 10.40 28.17 -10.44
C MET A 103 9.78 29.51 -9.97
N GLY A 104 9.47 29.67 -8.68
CA GLY A 104 8.81 30.89 -8.19
C GLY A 104 8.36 30.86 -6.73
N GLY A 105 8.95 30.00 -5.89
CA GLY A 105 8.58 29.89 -4.48
C GLY A 105 8.82 31.19 -3.73
N GLY A 106 7.74 31.93 -3.44
CA GLY A 106 7.78 33.08 -2.54
C GLY A 106 8.37 32.66 -1.19
N LYS A 107 9.28 33.48 -0.66
CA LYS A 107 9.90 33.24 0.66
C LYS A 107 8.82 33.30 1.75
N LYS A 108 8.24 32.16 2.13
CA LYS A 108 7.40 32.06 3.32
C LYS A 108 8.26 32.42 4.54
N LYS A 109 7.72 33.27 5.43
CA LYS A 109 8.41 33.67 6.67
C LYS A 109 8.59 32.50 7.66
N LEU A 110 7.70 31.51 7.60
CA LEU A 110 7.69 30.36 8.51
C LEU A 110 8.10 29.07 7.77
N PRO A 111 8.78 28.13 8.45
CA PRO A 111 9.08 26.82 7.91
C PRO A 111 7.81 26.01 7.60
N VAL A 112 7.89 25.10 6.62
CA VAL A 112 6.80 24.19 6.24
C VAL A 112 6.29 23.31 7.40
N VAL A 113 7.14 23.04 8.39
CA VAL A 113 6.79 22.30 9.61
C VAL A 113 5.67 23.00 10.38
N TYR A 114 5.63 24.33 10.37
CA TYR A 114 4.56 25.09 11.01
C TYR A 114 3.22 24.85 10.30
N ASP A 115 3.21 24.88 8.96
CA ASP A 115 2.00 24.62 8.16
C ASP A 115 1.46 23.19 8.43
N ILE A 116 2.36 22.20 8.55
CA ILE A 116 1.99 20.80 8.89
C ILE A 116 1.39 20.72 10.29
N LEU A 117 2.02 21.34 11.29
CA LEU A 117 1.56 21.32 12.68
C LEU A 117 0.17 21.95 12.81
N VAL A 118 -0.05 23.12 12.19
CA VAL A 118 -1.36 23.78 12.19
C VAL A 118 -2.41 22.91 11.52
N PHE A 119 -2.09 22.32 10.37
CA PHE A 119 -3.01 21.46 9.64
C PHE A 119 -3.45 20.24 10.46
N GLU A 120 -2.51 19.46 11.00
CA GLU A 120 -2.80 18.25 11.79
C GLU A 120 -3.54 18.60 13.09
N ASN A 121 -3.19 19.71 13.75
CA ASN A 121 -3.90 20.17 14.95
C ASN A 121 -5.36 20.56 14.64
N CYS A 122 -5.63 21.22 13.51
CA CYS A 122 -6.99 21.51 13.07
C CYS A 122 -7.79 20.23 12.80
N GLN A 123 -7.17 19.20 12.20
CA GLN A 123 -7.82 17.90 11.99
C GLN A 123 -8.28 17.28 13.31
N ILE A 124 -7.40 17.28 14.32
CA ILE A 124 -7.69 16.76 15.65
C ILE A 124 -8.84 17.55 16.29
N PHE A 125 -8.80 18.88 16.20
CA PHE A 125 -9.86 19.73 16.74
C PHE A 125 -11.23 19.41 16.12
N TYR A 126 -11.31 19.30 14.79
CA TYR A 126 -12.58 18.97 14.13
C TYR A 126 -13.09 17.58 14.51
N LEU A 127 -12.18 16.60 14.63
CA LEU A 127 -12.52 15.24 15.05
C LEU A 127 -13.09 15.21 16.48
N ILE A 128 -12.44 15.89 17.43
CA ILE A 128 -12.89 15.94 18.83
C ILE A 128 -14.26 16.61 18.97
N ASN A 129 -14.50 17.66 18.18
CA ASN A 129 -15.74 18.44 18.26
C ASN A 129 -16.86 17.92 17.34
N ASN A 130 -16.68 16.76 16.68
CA ASN A 130 -17.63 16.21 15.70
C ASN A 130 -18.06 17.20 14.60
N ILE A 131 -17.15 18.11 14.22
CA ILE A 131 -17.41 19.09 13.17
C ILE A 131 -17.20 18.38 11.82
N PRO A 132 -18.19 18.39 10.90
CA PRO A 132 -18.03 17.79 9.57
C PRO A 132 -16.85 18.45 8.86
N ASN A 133 -15.83 17.65 8.58
CA ASN A 133 -14.60 18.15 7.98
C ASN A 133 -14.63 17.91 6.47
N GLU A 134 -15.24 18.82 5.71
CA GLU A 134 -15.16 18.82 4.24
C GLU A 134 -13.81 19.38 3.81
N ILE A 135 -12.74 18.57 3.89
CA ILE A 135 -11.47 18.97 3.28
C ILE A 135 -11.56 18.76 1.79
N THR A 136 -12.08 19.77 1.12
CA THR A 136 -11.77 19.99 -0.30
C THR A 136 -10.33 20.49 -0.35
N CYS A 137 -9.45 19.81 -1.09
CA CYS A 137 -8.03 20.19 -1.28
C CYS A 137 -7.81 21.55 -1.99
N ARG A 138 -8.74 22.50 -1.91
CA ARG A 138 -8.75 23.72 -2.73
C ARG A 138 -8.25 24.99 -2.06
N ASN A 139 -8.16 25.10 -0.73
CA ASN A 139 -7.93 26.41 -0.12
C ASN A 139 -6.78 26.45 0.89
N ILE A 140 -5.58 26.02 0.50
CA ILE A 140 -4.33 26.54 1.10
C ILE A 140 -3.72 27.57 0.13
N ASN A 141 -4.55 28.50 -0.35
CA ASN A 141 -4.06 29.79 -0.81
C ASN A 141 -4.35 30.78 0.31
N ILE A 142 -3.27 31.06 1.01
CA ILE A 142 -3.15 31.83 2.24
C ILE A 142 -3.75 33.22 2.05
N TYR A 143 -4.58 33.61 3.03
CA TYR A 143 -4.90 34.98 3.40
C TYR A 143 -3.68 35.90 3.20
N ASN A 144 -3.67 36.67 2.12
CA ASN A 144 -2.84 37.85 2.04
C ASN A 144 -3.43 38.87 3.01
N GLY A 145 -2.61 39.30 3.96
CA GLY A 145 -3.04 40.06 5.12
C GLY A 145 -3.60 41.42 4.75
N GLU A 146 -4.79 41.70 5.29
CA GLU A 146 -5.28 43.04 5.58
C GLU A 146 -6.10 42.92 6.86
N ASN A 147 -5.52 43.36 7.97
CA ASN A 147 -6.24 43.80 9.17
C ASN A 147 -5.38 44.86 9.84
N THR A 148 -5.45 46.08 9.30
CA THR A 148 -5.17 47.32 10.02
C THR A 148 -6.41 47.70 10.82
N ILE A 149 -6.30 47.73 12.15
CA ILE A 149 -6.83 48.79 13.01
C ILE A 149 -5.79 49.03 14.10
#